data_AF-A0A317FB75-F1
#
_entry.id   AF-A0A317FB75-F1
#
_cell.length_a   1.000
_cell.length_b   1.000
_cell.length_c   1.000
_cell.angle_alpha   90.00
_cell.angle_beta   90.00
_cell.angle_gamma   90.00
#
_symmetry.space_group_name_H-M   'P 1'
#
loop_
_entity.id
_entity.type
_entity.pdbx_description
1 polymer ?
#
loop_
_entity_poly.entity_id
_entity_poly.type
_entity_poly.pdbx_seq_one_letter_code
_entity_poly.pdbx_strand_id
1 'polypeptide(L)'
;MGKASRDKGMRRERALVEIHTKCGIHAERVPLSGASHYQGNGGDIDIYARGRSAPPYTAEVKARGNGSGFRMLASWLAGYDALFLWQDRAAPFVVLPLHVWLELLSLITPPANDTGSVQPEPDADAARLRRRAEAEAGRPVDAIAERAA
;
A
#
# COMPACT_ATOMS: atom_id res chain seq x y z
N MET A 1 -23.71 3.34 9.80
CA MET A 1 -23.03 3.26 8.48
C MET A 1 -23.89 2.44 7.52
N GLY A 2 -24.19 2.94 6.31
CA GLY A 2 -25.08 2.25 5.37
C GLY A 2 -24.41 1.12 4.58
N LYS A 3 -25.19 0.16 4.08
CA LYS A 3 -24.75 -1.01 3.29
C LYS A 3 -23.80 -0.63 2.14
N ALA A 4 -24.16 0.38 1.35
CA ALA A 4 -23.38 0.84 0.21
C ALA A 4 -21.96 1.32 0.57
N SER A 5 -21.80 2.00 1.71
CA SER A 5 -20.50 2.47 2.19
C SER A 5 -19.60 1.31 2.61
N ARG A 6 -20.17 0.32 3.31
CA ARG A 6 -19.46 -0.89 3.72
C ARG A 6 -19.04 -1.73 2.51
N ASP A 7 -19.93 -1.89 1.54
CA ASP A 7 -19.63 -2.65 0.33
C ASP A 7 -18.55 -1.93 -0.52
N LYS A 8 -18.53 -0.59 -0.54
CA LYS A 8 -17.46 0.20 -1.16
C LYS A 8 -16.11 -0.05 -0.49
N GLY A 9 -16.03 0.03 0.84
CA GLY A 9 -14.80 -0.27 1.59
C GLY A 9 -14.28 -1.67 1.28
N MET A 10 -15.17 -2.66 1.38
CA MET A 10 -14.83 -4.06 1.13
C MET A 10 -14.32 -4.33 -0.29
N ARG A 11 -14.82 -3.61 -1.31
CA ARG A 11 -14.28 -3.69 -2.67
C ARG A 11 -12.87 -3.11 -2.77
N ARG A 12 -12.58 -2.01 -2.08
CA ARG A 12 -11.24 -1.38 -2.10
C ARG A 12 -10.21 -2.23 -1.38
N GLU A 13 -10.56 -2.81 -0.25
CA GLU A 13 -9.69 -3.71 0.49
C GLU A 13 -9.33 -4.96 -0.34
N ARG A 14 -10.31 -5.57 -1.02
CA ARG A 14 -10.06 -6.70 -1.93
C ARG A 14 -9.16 -6.32 -3.10
N ALA A 15 -9.40 -5.15 -3.71
CA ALA A 15 -8.57 -4.67 -4.82
C ALA A 15 -7.13 -4.45 -4.38
N LEU A 16 -6.89 -3.90 -3.19
CA LEU A 16 -5.53 -3.76 -2.65
C LEU A 16 -4.86 -5.11 -2.41
N VAL A 17 -5.56 -6.09 -1.82
CA VAL A 17 -5.01 -7.46 -1.67
C VAL A 17 -4.65 -8.08 -3.02
N GLU A 18 -5.51 -7.92 -4.03
CA GLU A 18 -5.25 -8.41 -5.38
C GLU A 18 -4.02 -7.73 -6.02
N ILE A 19 -3.88 -6.41 -5.88
CA ILE A 19 -2.71 -5.66 -6.36
C ILE A 19 -1.42 -6.21 -5.73
N HIS A 20 -1.38 -6.38 -4.40
CA HIS A 20 -0.20 -6.94 -3.72
C HIS A 20 0.11 -8.35 -4.24
N THR A 21 -0.91 -9.19 -4.33
CA THR A 21 -0.76 -10.58 -4.78
C THR A 21 -0.23 -10.67 -6.22
N LYS A 22 -0.71 -9.81 -7.12
CA LYS A 22 -0.20 -9.71 -8.51
C LYS A 22 1.26 -9.26 -8.56
N CYS A 23 1.70 -8.47 -7.60
CA CYS A 23 3.10 -8.05 -7.43
C CYS A 23 3.97 -9.10 -6.71
N GLY A 24 3.45 -10.30 -6.42
CA GLY A 24 4.18 -11.33 -5.68
C GLY A 24 4.29 -11.06 -4.17
N ILE A 25 3.57 -10.06 -3.65
CA ILE A 25 3.54 -9.73 -2.22
C ILE A 25 2.29 -10.39 -1.64
N HIS A 26 2.48 -11.28 -0.66
CA HIS A 26 1.31 -11.85 0.01
C HIS A 26 0.63 -10.81 0.90
N ALA A 27 -0.69 -10.67 0.74
CA ALA A 27 -1.53 -9.86 1.59
C ALA A 27 -2.89 -10.55 1.82
N GLU A 28 -3.55 -10.22 2.92
CA GLU A 28 -4.89 -10.72 3.23
C GLU A 28 -5.73 -9.67 3.95
N ARG A 29 -7.05 -9.80 3.88
CA ARG A 29 -7.96 -8.93 4.65
C ARG A 29 -8.09 -9.47 6.06
N VAL A 30 -8.02 -8.57 7.04
CA VAL A 30 -8.28 -8.92 8.44
C VAL A 30 -9.77 -9.26 8.62
N PRO A 31 -10.12 -10.44 9.15
CA PRO A 31 -11.51 -10.78 9.41
C PRO A 31 -12.13 -9.79 10.40
N LEU A 32 -13.36 -9.34 10.11
CA LEU A 32 -14.14 -8.48 11.02
C LEU A 32 -13.48 -7.12 11.36
N SER A 33 -12.55 -6.60 10.55
CA SER A 33 -11.86 -5.30 10.80
C SER A 33 -12.77 -4.10 11.07
N GLY A 34 -14.04 -4.15 10.63
CA GLY A 34 -15.06 -3.13 10.89
C GLY A 34 -16.02 -3.41 12.06
N ALA A 35 -15.83 -4.48 12.82
CA ALA A 35 -16.67 -4.84 13.97
C ALA A 35 -16.12 -4.23 15.26
N SER A 36 -16.95 -3.47 15.97
CA SER A 36 -16.59 -2.64 17.14
C SER A 36 -15.99 -3.38 18.35
N HIS A 37 -15.82 -4.71 18.28
CA HIS A 37 -15.41 -5.57 19.40
C HIS A 37 -14.09 -6.32 19.18
N TYR A 38 -13.38 -6.15 18.06
CA TYR A 38 -12.07 -6.80 17.88
C TYR A 38 -10.98 -6.00 18.62
N GLN A 39 -10.76 -6.37 19.90
CA GLN A 39 -9.69 -5.84 20.74
C GLN A 39 -8.37 -6.55 20.40
N GLY A 40 -7.67 -6.06 19.39
CA GLY A 40 -6.30 -6.51 19.11
C GLY A 40 -5.94 -6.37 17.64
N ASN A 41 -5.11 -5.37 17.32
CA ASN A 41 -4.43 -5.22 16.03
C ASN A 41 -5.33 -5.13 14.77
N GLY A 42 -6.43 -4.38 14.87
CA GLY A 42 -7.49 -4.32 13.84
C GLY A 42 -7.22 -3.39 12.66
N GLY A 43 -6.22 -3.70 11.83
CA GLY A 43 -6.10 -3.09 10.50
C GLY A 43 -7.14 -3.68 9.53
N ASP A 44 -7.23 -3.13 8.33
CA ASP A 44 -8.07 -3.68 7.26
C ASP A 44 -7.34 -4.79 6.46
N ILE A 45 -6.01 -4.66 6.33
CA ILE A 45 -5.17 -5.55 5.52
C ILE A 45 -3.87 -5.87 6.26
N ASP A 46 -3.48 -7.14 6.23
CA ASP A 46 -2.14 -7.61 6.63
C ASP A 46 -1.27 -7.82 5.39
N ILE A 47 -0.04 -7.31 5.43
CA ILE A 47 0.93 -7.36 4.31
C ILE A 47 2.21 -8.06 4.75
N TYR A 48 2.52 -9.19 4.11
CA TYR A 48 3.65 -10.06 4.46
C TYR A 48 4.89 -9.73 3.61
N ALA A 49 5.34 -8.47 3.65
CA ALA A 49 6.49 -8.02 2.86
C ALA A 49 7.83 -8.65 3.27
N ARG A 50 7.92 -9.19 4.50
CA ARG A 50 9.06 -9.97 5.02
C ARG A 50 8.91 -11.50 4.77
N GLY A 51 7.87 -11.91 4.04
CA GLY A 51 7.49 -13.32 3.89
C GLY A 51 6.48 -13.80 4.94
N ARG A 52 5.86 -14.95 4.69
CA ARG A 52 4.73 -15.49 5.48
C ARG A 52 5.08 -15.92 6.91
N SER A 53 6.35 -16.17 7.19
CA SER A 53 6.82 -16.61 8.50
C SER A 53 7.10 -15.44 9.46
N ALA A 54 7.14 -14.20 8.96
CA ALA A 54 7.35 -13.01 9.76
C ALA A 54 6.01 -12.33 10.09
N PRO A 55 5.94 -11.53 11.17
CA PRO A 55 4.76 -10.70 11.45
C PRO A 55 4.42 -9.79 10.25
N PRO A 56 3.14 -9.66 9.88
CA PRO A 56 2.73 -8.78 8.80
C PRO A 56 2.91 -7.31 9.19
N TYR A 57 2.98 -6.45 8.19
CA TYR A 57 2.68 -5.03 8.35
C TYR A 57 1.16 -4.84 8.33
N THR A 58 0.66 -4.13 9.33
CA THR A 58 -0.77 -3.83 9.47
C THR A 58 -1.12 -2.57 8.71
N ALA A 59 -2.21 -2.61 7.94
CA ALA A 59 -2.60 -1.49 7.10
C ALA A 59 -4.08 -1.12 7.22
N GLU A 60 -4.35 0.18 7.28
CA GLU A 60 -5.69 0.76 7.28
C GLU A 60 -6.07 1.25 5.87
N VAL A 61 -7.33 1.13 5.47
CA VAL A 61 -7.82 1.58 4.15
C VAL A 61 -8.87 2.68 4.29
N LYS A 62 -8.62 3.83 3.65
CA LYS A 62 -9.56 4.96 3.59
C LYS A 62 -9.88 5.35 2.16
N ALA A 63 -11.12 5.10 1.74
CA ALA A 63 -11.66 5.59 0.48
C ALA A 63 -12.48 6.88 0.70
N ARG A 64 -12.12 7.98 0.03
CA ARG A 64 -12.80 9.29 0.16
C ARG A 64 -12.90 9.99 -1.19
N GLY A 65 -13.99 10.75 -1.40
CA GLY A 65 -14.20 11.50 -2.64
C GLY A 65 -13.29 12.73 -2.78
N ASN A 66 -12.93 13.34 -1.64
CA ASN A 66 -12.13 14.55 -1.55
C ASN A 66 -10.96 14.30 -0.59
N GLY A 67 -9.74 14.71 -0.96
CA GLY A 67 -8.56 14.57 -0.10
C GLY A 67 -8.51 15.68 0.96
N SER A 68 -8.67 15.35 2.25
CA SER A 68 -8.62 16.35 3.34
C SER A 68 -7.60 16.01 4.44
N GLY A 69 -6.68 16.95 4.69
CA GLY A 69 -6.00 17.29 5.97
C GLY A 69 -4.92 16.36 6.55
N PHE A 70 -3.72 16.90 6.85
CA PHE A 70 -2.61 16.17 7.49
C PHE A 70 -2.96 15.60 8.89
N ARG A 71 -3.74 16.34 9.70
CA ARG A 71 -4.21 15.87 11.02
C ARG A 71 -5.09 14.62 10.92
N MET A 72 -5.85 14.48 9.83
CA MET A 72 -6.70 13.31 9.58
C MET A 72 -5.84 12.11 9.18
N LEU A 73 -4.76 12.33 8.43
CA LEU A 73 -3.80 11.28 8.09
C LEU A 73 -3.17 10.68 9.35
N ALA A 74 -2.67 11.50 10.27
CA ALA A 74 -2.09 11.02 11.52
C ALA A 74 -3.11 10.25 12.37
N SER A 75 -4.35 10.74 12.44
CA SER A 75 -5.43 10.05 13.18
C SER A 75 -5.86 8.73 12.54
N TRP A 76 -5.82 8.61 11.21
CA TRP A 76 -6.18 7.37 10.51
C TRP A 76 -5.05 6.37 10.50
N LEU A 77 -3.80 6.84 10.39
CA LEU A 77 -2.63 5.99 10.50
C LEU A 77 -2.52 5.42 11.92
N ALA A 78 -2.81 6.24 12.94
CA ALA A 78 -2.85 5.80 14.34
C ALA A 78 -1.59 4.97 14.71
N GLY A 79 -1.77 3.68 15.02
CA GLY A 79 -0.70 2.74 15.33
C GLY A 79 -0.42 1.72 14.23
N TYR A 80 -1.00 1.89 13.03
CA TYR A 80 -0.78 0.98 11.90
C TYR A 80 0.52 1.30 11.18
N ASP A 81 1.08 0.31 10.51
CA ASP A 81 2.32 0.44 9.75
C ASP A 81 2.11 1.17 8.41
N ALA A 82 0.89 1.11 7.86
CA ALA A 82 0.53 1.77 6.62
C ALA A 82 -0.91 2.29 6.60
N LEU A 83 -1.12 3.36 5.84
CA LEU A 83 -2.45 3.89 5.52
C LEU A 83 -2.60 4.01 4.01
N PHE A 84 -3.51 3.23 3.43
CA PHE A 84 -3.87 3.34 2.02
C PHE A 84 -5.02 4.31 1.82
N LEU A 85 -4.82 5.26 0.90
CA LEU A 85 -5.79 6.28 0.54
C LEU A 85 -6.21 6.09 -0.90
N TRP A 86 -7.51 5.95 -1.12
CA TRP A 86 -8.06 5.72 -2.45
C TRP A 86 -9.15 6.73 -2.78
N GLN A 87 -8.82 7.70 -3.64
CA GLN A 87 -9.78 8.63 -4.20
C GLN A 87 -10.51 8.05 -5.42
N ASP A 88 -11.79 8.38 -5.59
CA ASP A 88 -12.57 7.89 -6.72
C ASP A 88 -11.93 8.32 -8.06
N ARG A 89 -11.71 7.33 -8.95
CA ARG A 89 -11.07 7.49 -10.27
C ARG A 89 -9.60 7.92 -10.25
N ALA A 90 -8.93 7.78 -9.12
CA ALA A 90 -7.49 8.02 -8.99
C ALA A 90 -6.75 6.73 -8.61
N ALA A 91 -5.43 6.71 -8.85
CA ALA A 91 -4.55 5.70 -8.30
C ALA A 91 -4.50 5.80 -6.75
N PRO A 92 -4.45 4.67 -6.03
CA PRO A 92 -4.24 4.71 -4.59
C PRO A 92 -2.82 5.17 -4.25
N PHE A 93 -2.64 5.79 -3.09
CA PHE A 93 -1.32 6.07 -2.52
C PHE A 93 -1.26 5.60 -1.07
N VAL A 94 -0.04 5.41 -0.58
CA VAL A 94 0.24 4.91 0.76
C VAL A 94 0.97 5.96 1.59
N VAL A 95 0.60 6.07 2.86
CA VAL A 95 1.31 6.84 3.89
C VAL A 95 1.98 5.84 4.83
N LEU A 96 3.27 6.04 5.08
CA LEU A 96 4.08 5.21 5.97
C LEU A 96 4.74 6.10 7.04
N PRO A 97 4.83 5.64 8.30
CA PRO A 97 5.80 6.20 9.24
C PRO A 97 7.22 6.09 8.67
N LEU A 98 8.07 7.07 8.96
CA LEU A 98 9.44 7.09 8.44
C LEU A 98 10.21 5.80 8.77
N HIS A 99 10.05 5.25 9.98
CA HIS A 99 10.75 4.03 10.38
C HIS A 99 10.33 2.81 9.56
N VAL A 100 9.04 2.66 9.24
CA VAL A 100 8.53 1.59 8.36
C VAL A 100 9.08 1.76 6.96
N TRP A 101 9.10 2.99 6.43
CA TRP A 101 9.67 3.27 5.12
C TRP A 101 11.16 2.88 5.04
N LEU A 102 11.95 3.28 6.04
CA LEU A 102 13.37 2.94 6.11
C LEU A 102 13.60 1.43 6.25
N GLU A 103 12.76 0.74 7.03
CA GLU A 103 12.81 -0.71 7.13
C GLU A 103 12.55 -1.36 5.77
N LEU A 104 11.51 -0.96 5.04
CA LEU A 104 11.22 -1.49 3.71
C LEU A 104 12.36 -1.25 2.72
N LEU A 105 13.00 -0.08 2.77
CA LEU A 105 14.20 0.18 1.95
C LEU A 105 15.35 -0.75 2.31
N SER A 106 15.54 -1.08 3.59
CA SER A 106 16.60 -2.00 4.02
C SER A 106 16.40 -3.44 3.52
N LEU A 107 15.15 -3.85 3.25
CA LEU A 107 14.86 -5.17 2.67
C LEU A 107 15.33 -5.31 1.22
N ILE A 108 15.45 -4.19 0.49
CA ILE A 108 15.80 -4.18 -0.94
C ILE A 108 17.17 -3.56 -1.23
N THR A 109 17.81 -2.97 -0.23
CA THR A 109 19.15 -2.37 -0.37
C THR A 109 20.20 -3.42 0.00
N PRO A 110 21.15 -3.75 -0.89
CA PRO A 110 22.26 -4.63 -0.53
C PRO A 110 23.10 -4.00 0.59
N PRO A 111 23.78 -4.81 1.43
CA PRO A 111 24.60 -4.29 2.52
C PRO A 111 25.69 -3.36 1.98
N ALA A 112 26.01 -2.30 2.71
CA ALA A 112 26.93 -1.23 2.30
C ALA A 112 28.35 -1.69 1.91
N ASN A 113 28.69 -2.95 2.17
CA ASN A 113 29.97 -3.57 1.80
C ASN A 113 29.95 -4.13 0.36
N ASP A 114 28.81 -4.11 -0.32
CA ASP A 114 28.66 -4.46 -1.73
C ASP A 114 28.85 -3.19 -2.58
N THR A 115 30.11 -2.79 -2.78
CA THR A 115 30.51 -1.66 -3.64
C THR A 115 30.52 -2.01 -5.13
N GLY A 116 29.74 -3.01 -5.56
CA GLY A 116 29.40 -3.12 -6.98
C GLY A 116 28.68 -1.84 -7.37
N SER A 117 29.30 -0.99 -8.18
CA SER A 117 28.70 0.27 -8.61
C SER A 117 27.32 -0.02 -9.19
N VAL A 118 26.25 0.27 -8.45
CA VAL A 118 24.91 0.33 -9.01
C VAL A 118 24.95 1.51 -9.97
N GLN A 119 25.34 1.23 -11.21
CA GLN A 119 25.17 2.18 -12.29
C GLN A 119 23.65 2.37 -12.36
N PRO A 120 23.12 3.58 -12.09
CA PRO A 120 21.70 3.80 -12.26
C PRO A 120 21.40 3.45 -13.72
N GLU A 121 20.53 2.45 -13.92
CA GLU A 121 20.01 2.09 -15.23
C GLU A 121 19.56 3.40 -15.91
N PRO A 122 20.15 3.80 -17.04
CA PRO A 122 19.93 5.13 -17.62
C PRO A 122 18.45 5.38 -17.93
N ASP A 123 17.69 4.31 -18.16
CA ASP A 123 16.25 4.36 -18.43
C ASP A 123 15.37 4.22 -17.18
N ALA A 124 15.95 4.00 -15.99
CA ALA A 124 15.18 3.83 -14.75
C ALA A 124 14.34 5.07 -14.42
N ASP A 125 14.90 6.26 -14.65
CA ASP A 125 14.19 7.52 -14.46
C ASP A 125 13.12 7.75 -15.53
N ALA A 126 13.40 7.42 -16.79
CA ALA A 126 12.41 7.51 -17.87
C ALA A 126 11.22 6.57 -17.61
N ALA A 127 11.48 5.32 -17.22
CA ALA A 127 10.46 4.35 -16.86
C ALA A 127 9.67 4.78 -15.62
N ARG A 128 10.33 5.36 -14.62
CA ARG A 128 9.68 5.93 -13.43
C ARG A 128 8.76 7.10 -13.80
N LEU A 129 9.23 8.03 -14.64
CA LEU A 129 8.45 9.18 -15.10
C LEU A 129 7.25 8.75 -15.93
N ARG A 130 7.40 7.73 -16.78
CA ARG A 130 6.29 7.13 -17.54
C ARG A 130 5.23 6.53 -16.62
N ARG A 131 5.64 5.69 -15.64
CA ARG A 131 4.71 5.11 -14.64
C ARG A 131 3.99 6.20 -13.85
N ARG A 132 4.70 7.27 -13.47
CA ARG A 132 4.10 8.45 -12.81
C ARG A 132 3.03 9.10 -13.70
N ALA A 133 3.33 9.39 -14.96
CA ALA A 133 2.39 9.99 -15.89
C ALA A 133 1.15 9.10 -16.13
N GLU A 134 1.35 7.78 -16.21
CA GLU A 134 0.24 6.82 -16.34
C GLU A 134 -0.67 6.78 -15.10
N ALA A 135 -0.08 6.87 -13.90
CA ALA A 135 -0.83 6.96 -12.65
C ALA A 135 -1.58 8.30 -12.50
N GLU A 136 -0.95 9.42 -12.88
CA GLU A 136 -1.55 10.77 -12.86
C GLU A 136 -2.69 10.90 -13.89
N ALA A 137 -2.61 10.21 -15.03
CA ALA A 137 -3.66 10.18 -16.06
C ALA A 137 -4.89 9.34 -15.68
N GLY A 138 -4.94 8.75 -14.47
CA GLY A 138 -6.11 8.06 -13.97
C GLY A 138 -6.45 6.77 -14.71
N ARG A 139 -5.45 6.03 -15.21
CA ARG A 139 -5.59 4.65 -15.70
C ARG A 139 -5.26 3.67 -14.55
N PRO A 140 -6.19 3.38 -13.62
CA PRO A 140 -5.82 3.00 -12.25
C PRO A 140 -5.88 1.49 -12.01
N VAL A 141 -6.17 0.68 -13.02
CA VAL A 141 -6.35 -0.78 -12.84
C VAL A 141 -5.12 -1.58 -13.26
N ASP A 142 -4.32 -1.05 -14.21
CA ASP A 142 -3.20 -1.78 -14.83
C ASP A 142 -1.83 -1.11 -14.58
N ALA A 143 -1.77 0.07 -13.96
CA ALA A 143 -0.52 0.80 -13.73
C ALA A 143 0.39 0.16 -12.66
N ILE A 144 -0.10 -0.86 -11.93
CA ILE A 144 0.66 -1.60 -10.94
C ILE A 144 0.70 -3.08 -11.39
N ALA A 145 1.84 -3.42 -12.00
CA ALA A 145 2.31 -4.75 -12.41
C ALA A 145 1.73 -5.36 -13.70
N GLU A 146 2.36 -5.03 -14.84
CA GLU A 146 2.76 -6.12 -15.73
C GLU A 146 3.85 -6.93 -15.00
N ARG A 147 3.75 -8.27 -15.03
CA ARG A 147 4.83 -9.13 -14.50
C ARG A 147 6.15 -8.70 -15.12
N ALA A 148 7.16 -8.47 -14.29
CA ALA A 148 8.54 -8.53 -14.80
C ALA A 148 8.71 -9.92 -15.44
N ALA A 149 8.99 -9.93 -16.74
CA ALA A 149 9.27 -11.14 -17.51
C ALA A 149 10.56 -11.82 -17.02
#